data_AF-A0A1F7GVW3-F1
#
_entry.id   AF-A0A1F7GVW3-F1
#
_cell.length_a   1.000
_cell.length_b   1.000
_cell.length_c   1.000
_cell.angle_alpha   90.00
_cell.angle_beta   90.00
_cell.angle_gamma   90.00
#
_symmetry.space_group_name_H-M   'P 1'
#
loop_
_entity.id
_entity.type
_entity.pdbx_description
1 polymer ?
#
loop_
_entity_poly.entity_id
_entity_poly.type
_entity_poly.pdbx_seq_one_letter_code
_entity_poly.pdbx_strand_id
1 'polypeptide(L)'
;MTVPPGRDERSARDRLLADVLIEAYIQKYGVEHPVVIDSLRKYPTLVYLLGRVTPEPVGRGAVDFDRIERDVRYVQEGSAMFGLEHRDDAMRWKGILNHEVGTARRVYYVARRMQKLTTDERSRFEEAGFDFAEFDTLDPAFLRDFMLVSHPTRRGWDERRLYELDDQAHLPGTPGESALQFFIRESAPEIFQRLIRVEDHAGHLAVEGPRGHHFPNAIDGILTWCDWTYGQRPVELGPRFVALREARKDIPGELLDILEASGRNFEATVNEVLQTNLYQEMQEAPPEPWELEVRRAYVAPSGITIAEAFPFYVGDEYPGIEAS
;
A
#
# COMPACT_ATOMS: atom_id res chain seq x y z
N MET A 1 15.44 25.29 34.48
CA MET A 1 16.08 25.08 33.17
C MET A 1 15.00 25.25 32.12
N THR A 2 15.03 26.39 31.42
CA THR A 2 14.10 26.73 30.34
C THR A 2 14.62 26.16 29.03
N VAL A 3 13.79 25.36 28.35
CA VAL A 3 14.06 24.82 27.01
C VAL A 3 14.11 25.99 26.01
N PRO A 4 15.06 26.02 25.05
CA PRO A 4 15.15 27.10 24.07
C PRO A 4 13.93 27.10 23.12
N PRO A 5 13.48 28.27 22.63
CA PRO A 5 12.44 28.31 21.61
C PRO A 5 13.00 27.84 20.27
N GLY A 6 12.29 26.92 19.61
CA GLY A 6 12.51 26.60 18.19
C GLY A 6 13.05 25.21 17.85
N ARG A 7 13.04 24.22 18.77
CA ARG A 7 13.12 22.82 18.33
C ARG A 7 11.73 22.36 17.96
N ASP A 8 11.54 22.10 16.68
CA ASP A 8 10.37 21.39 16.19
C ASP A 8 10.38 19.96 16.77
N GLU A 9 9.62 19.76 17.86
CA GLU A 9 9.53 18.50 18.60
C GLU A 9 8.75 17.41 17.85
N ARG A 10 8.21 17.72 16.68
CA ARG A 10 7.50 16.75 15.82
C ARG A 10 8.41 15.59 15.43
N SER A 11 7.85 14.39 15.30
CA SER A 11 8.57 13.25 14.75
C SER A 11 8.99 13.52 13.29
N ALA A 12 9.94 12.75 12.75
CA ALA A 12 10.32 12.88 11.34
C ALA A 12 9.11 12.68 10.41
N ARG A 13 8.24 11.71 10.74
CA ARG A 13 6.94 11.52 10.12
C ARG A 13 6.07 12.78 10.20
N ASP A 14 5.84 13.32 11.39
CA ASP A 14 4.90 14.44 11.57
C ASP A 14 5.38 15.72 10.89
N ARG A 15 6.69 15.92 10.74
CA ARG A 15 7.24 17.00 9.91
C ARG A 15 6.91 16.82 8.43
N LEU A 16 7.06 15.60 7.90
CA LEU A 16 6.77 15.29 6.50
C LEU A 16 5.27 15.35 6.18
N LEU A 17 4.41 15.07 7.15
CA LEU A 17 2.96 15.09 6.98
C LEU A 17 2.30 16.42 7.36
N ALA A 18 3.06 17.39 7.88
CA ALA A 18 2.54 18.66 8.37
C ALA A 18 1.79 19.47 7.31
N ASP A 19 2.15 19.30 6.04
CA ASP A 19 1.62 20.07 4.93
C ASP A 19 0.41 19.40 4.26
N VAL A 20 0.01 18.21 4.71
CA VAL A 20 -1.18 17.53 4.19
C VAL A 20 -2.44 18.29 4.65
N LEU A 21 -3.19 18.84 3.68
CA LEU A 21 -4.35 19.70 3.94
C LEU A 21 -5.62 18.91 4.30
N ILE A 22 -5.61 18.18 5.40
CA ILE A 22 -6.66 17.22 5.78
C ILE A 22 -8.08 17.80 5.69
N GLU A 23 -8.30 18.97 6.29
CA GLU A 23 -9.63 19.61 6.33
C GLU A 23 -10.11 20.06 4.93
N ALA A 24 -9.19 20.43 4.04
CA ALA A 24 -9.54 20.76 2.65
C ALA A 24 -10.02 19.53 1.89
N TYR A 25 -9.41 18.36 2.14
CA TYR A 25 -9.85 17.08 1.56
C TYR A 25 -11.21 16.64 2.10
N ILE A 26 -11.43 16.75 3.42
CA ILE A 26 -12.72 16.46 4.06
C ILE A 26 -13.81 17.32 3.42
N GLN A 27 -13.59 18.63 3.28
CA GLN A 27 -14.54 19.54 2.65
C GLN A 27 -14.73 19.23 1.16
N LYS A 28 -13.65 18.99 0.41
CA LYS A 28 -13.69 18.71 -1.03
C LYS A 28 -14.53 17.47 -1.33
N TYR A 29 -14.34 16.40 -0.56
CA TYR A 29 -15.02 15.13 -0.81
C TYR A 29 -16.26 14.90 0.04
N GLY A 30 -16.67 15.88 0.86
CA GLY A 30 -17.91 15.80 1.64
C GLY A 30 -17.88 14.69 2.68
N VAL A 31 -16.75 14.47 3.35
CA VAL A 31 -16.61 13.39 4.34
C VAL A 31 -17.32 13.79 5.63
N GLU A 32 -18.44 13.13 5.95
CA GLU A 32 -19.24 13.45 7.14
C GLU A 32 -19.07 12.43 8.28
N HIS A 33 -18.69 11.19 7.98
CA HIS A 33 -18.67 10.12 8.97
C HIS A 33 -17.55 10.34 10.02
N PRO A 34 -17.87 10.43 11.34
CA PRO A 34 -16.92 10.85 12.36
C PRO A 34 -15.71 9.90 12.50
N VAL A 35 -15.93 8.59 12.38
CA VAL A 35 -14.85 7.58 12.44
C VAL A 35 -13.86 7.75 11.27
N VAL A 36 -14.34 8.16 10.09
CA VAL A 36 -13.47 8.43 8.95
C VAL A 36 -12.64 9.68 9.22
N ILE A 37 -13.29 10.77 9.63
CA ILE A 37 -12.63 12.04 9.96
C ILE A 37 -11.53 11.84 11.00
N ASP A 38 -11.81 11.09 12.07
CA ASP A 38 -10.82 10.78 13.11
C ASP A 38 -9.64 9.96 12.55
N SER A 39 -9.92 8.99 11.67
CA SER A 39 -8.88 8.20 11.02
C SER A 39 -8.00 9.04 10.08
N LEU A 40 -8.60 9.95 9.29
CA LEU A 40 -7.86 10.88 8.43
C LEU A 40 -6.93 11.79 9.25
N ARG A 41 -7.34 12.23 10.44
CA ARG A 41 -6.50 13.05 11.33
C ARG A 41 -5.36 12.27 11.96
N LYS A 42 -5.57 10.99 12.28
CA LYS A 42 -4.52 10.09 12.81
C LYS A 42 -3.54 9.63 11.73
N TYR A 43 -4.04 9.37 10.53
CA TYR A 43 -3.32 8.87 9.37
C TYR A 43 -3.51 9.82 8.17
N PRO A 44 -2.84 10.99 8.17
CA PRO A 44 -3.08 12.04 7.18
C PRO A 44 -3.00 11.61 5.72
N THR A 45 -2.18 10.61 5.39
CA THR A 45 -2.05 10.14 4.00
C THR A 45 -3.33 9.54 3.45
N LEU A 46 -4.21 9.00 4.29
CA LEU A 46 -5.49 8.41 3.85
C LEU A 46 -6.38 9.38 3.07
N VAL A 47 -6.16 10.69 3.16
CA VAL A 47 -6.90 11.68 2.34
C VAL A 47 -6.71 11.45 0.84
N TYR A 48 -5.57 10.88 0.43
CA TYR A 48 -5.28 10.54 -0.96
C TYR A 48 -6.12 9.37 -1.49
N LEU A 49 -6.79 8.63 -0.61
CA LEU A 49 -7.72 7.56 -0.98
C LEU A 49 -9.18 8.04 -1.10
N LEU A 50 -9.45 9.29 -0.75
CA LEU A 50 -10.78 9.87 -0.90
C LEU A 50 -11.09 10.16 -2.38
N GLY A 51 -12.37 10.24 -2.71
CA GLY A 51 -12.81 10.58 -4.05
C GLY A 51 -14.32 10.65 -4.17
N ARG A 52 -14.79 11.02 -5.35
CA ARG A 52 -16.21 11.00 -5.72
C ARG A 52 -16.47 9.89 -6.71
N VAL A 53 -17.64 9.29 -6.59
CA VAL A 53 -18.14 8.28 -7.52
C VAL A 53 -19.46 8.74 -8.11
N THR A 54 -19.91 8.09 -9.18
CA THR A 54 -21.23 8.35 -9.76
C THR A 54 -22.34 8.18 -8.71
N PRO A 55 -23.32 9.10 -8.64
CA PRO A 55 -24.34 9.08 -7.59
C PRO A 55 -25.23 7.83 -7.69
N GLU A 56 -25.57 7.44 -8.91
CA GLU A 56 -26.30 6.22 -9.21
C GLU A 56 -25.35 5.12 -9.72
N PRO A 57 -25.70 3.84 -9.52
CA PRO A 57 -25.02 2.75 -10.21
C PRO A 57 -25.13 2.94 -11.72
N VAL A 58 -23.99 2.78 -12.39
CA VAL A 58 -23.87 2.84 -13.86
C VAL A 58 -23.94 1.45 -14.49
N GLY A 59 -23.87 0.40 -13.68
CA GLY A 59 -24.02 -0.98 -14.12
C GLY A 59 -23.95 -1.97 -12.97
N ARG A 60 -23.92 -3.26 -13.34
CA ARG A 60 -23.66 -4.38 -12.43
C ARG A 60 -22.52 -5.21 -13.00
N GLY A 61 -21.62 -5.68 -12.14
CA GLY A 61 -20.52 -6.52 -12.57
C GLY A 61 -19.93 -7.33 -11.43
N ALA A 62 -19.41 -8.51 -11.77
CA ALA A 62 -18.55 -9.27 -10.87
C ALA A 62 -17.13 -8.70 -10.87
N VAL A 63 -16.42 -8.87 -9.76
CA VAL A 63 -14.94 -8.78 -9.75
C VAL A 63 -14.42 -10.21 -9.88
N ASP A 64 -13.31 -10.38 -10.60
CA ASP A 64 -12.74 -11.70 -10.94
C ASP A 64 -12.51 -12.62 -9.71
N PHE A 65 -12.37 -12.02 -8.51
CA PHE A 65 -11.99 -12.71 -7.29
C PHE A 65 -13.12 -13.44 -6.55
N ASP A 66 -14.36 -12.93 -6.55
CA ASP A 66 -15.49 -13.57 -5.84
C ASP A 66 -16.67 -13.95 -6.74
N ARG A 67 -16.66 -13.50 -8.01
CA ARG A 67 -17.72 -13.75 -9.00
C ARG A 67 -19.11 -13.31 -8.54
N ILE A 68 -19.19 -12.40 -7.56
CA ILE A 68 -20.46 -11.85 -7.07
C ILE A 68 -20.73 -10.54 -7.79
N GLU A 69 -21.85 -10.50 -8.50
CA GLU A 69 -22.32 -9.27 -9.14
C GLU A 69 -22.79 -8.25 -8.11
N ARG A 70 -22.24 -7.03 -8.21
CA ARG A 70 -22.62 -5.89 -7.37
C ARG A 70 -22.86 -4.67 -8.25
N ASP A 71 -23.62 -3.72 -7.71
CA ASP A 71 -23.77 -2.40 -8.31
C ASP A 71 -22.40 -1.72 -8.43
N VAL A 72 -22.16 -1.10 -9.57
CA VAL A 72 -20.89 -0.45 -9.89
C VAL A 72 -21.12 1.05 -9.97
N ARG A 73 -20.31 1.81 -9.24
CA ARG A 73 -20.19 3.26 -9.37
C ARG A 73 -18.79 3.57 -9.89
N TYR A 74 -18.68 4.48 -10.86
CA TYR A 74 -17.37 4.85 -11.41
C TYR A 74 -16.77 6.02 -10.66
N VAL A 75 -15.46 6.03 -10.52
CA VAL A 75 -14.72 7.19 -10.01
C VAL A 75 -14.95 8.38 -10.93
N GLN A 76 -15.28 9.52 -10.35
CA GLN A 76 -15.41 10.79 -11.07
C GLN A 76 -14.27 11.74 -10.73
N GLU A 77 -13.74 11.64 -9.51
CA GLU A 77 -12.65 12.49 -9.02
C GLU A 77 -11.93 11.79 -7.87
N GLY A 78 -10.62 12.00 -7.74
CA GLY A 78 -9.83 11.43 -6.66
C GLY A 78 -9.52 9.95 -6.86
N SER A 79 -9.37 9.23 -5.75
CA SER A 79 -9.09 7.80 -5.70
C SER A 79 -10.35 6.96 -5.47
N ALA A 80 -11.23 7.45 -4.59
CA ALA A 80 -12.44 6.77 -4.13
C ALA A 80 -12.19 5.32 -3.68
N MET A 81 -11.10 5.08 -2.95
CA MET A 81 -10.78 3.78 -2.35
C MET A 81 -11.03 3.75 -0.84
N PHE A 82 -11.44 4.88 -0.25
CA PHE A 82 -11.71 5.00 1.17
C PHE A 82 -12.91 5.94 1.42
N GLY A 83 -13.62 5.73 2.55
CA GLY A 83 -14.77 6.55 2.91
C GLY A 83 -16.04 6.28 2.08
N LEU A 84 -16.18 5.07 1.52
CA LEU A 84 -17.29 4.71 0.64
C LEU A 84 -18.60 4.48 1.42
N GLU A 85 -19.65 5.24 1.10
CA GLU A 85 -20.96 5.18 1.77
C GLU A 85 -21.88 4.09 1.23
N HIS A 86 -21.69 3.68 -0.03
CA HIS A 86 -22.54 2.67 -0.65
C HIS A 86 -21.99 1.27 -0.37
N ARG A 87 -22.78 0.43 0.32
CA ARG A 87 -22.45 -0.95 0.68
C ARG A 87 -21.89 -1.79 -0.47
N ASP A 88 -22.57 -1.81 -1.61
CA ASP A 88 -22.14 -2.64 -2.74
C ASP A 88 -20.83 -2.15 -3.38
N ASP A 89 -20.61 -0.83 -3.39
CA ASP A 89 -19.38 -0.22 -3.89
C ASP A 89 -18.20 -0.53 -2.93
N ALA A 90 -18.42 -0.36 -1.62
CA ALA A 90 -17.44 -0.71 -0.60
C ALA A 90 -17.09 -2.21 -0.63
N MET A 91 -18.07 -3.09 -0.85
CA MET A 91 -17.82 -4.52 -1.00
C MET A 91 -17.07 -4.88 -2.29
N ARG A 92 -17.27 -4.12 -3.37
CA ARG A 92 -16.55 -4.34 -4.63
C ARG A 92 -15.07 -3.98 -4.52
N TRP A 93 -14.76 -2.87 -3.86
CA TRP A 93 -13.39 -2.32 -3.81
C TRP A 93 -12.58 -2.70 -2.57
N LYS A 94 -13.18 -3.45 -1.63
CA LYS A 94 -12.53 -3.90 -0.38
C LYS A 94 -11.18 -4.57 -0.59
N GLY A 95 -11.00 -5.25 -1.73
CA GLY A 95 -9.78 -5.96 -2.03
C GLY A 95 -8.56 -5.05 -2.11
N ILE A 96 -8.70 -3.89 -2.76
CA ILE A 96 -7.58 -2.96 -2.93
C ILE A 96 -7.13 -2.43 -1.57
N LEU A 97 -8.08 -1.97 -0.76
CA LEU A 97 -7.74 -1.51 0.59
C LEU A 97 -7.11 -2.65 1.43
N ASN A 98 -7.68 -3.85 1.39
CA ASN A 98 -7.15 -4.96 2.18
C ASN A 98 -5.69 -5.26 1.81
N HIS A 99 -5.37 -5.19 0.52
CA HIS A 99 -4.01 -5.31 0.01
C HIS A 99 -3.12 -4.22 0.60
N GLU A 100 -3.51 -2.94 0.48
CA GLU A 100 -2.73 -1.80 0.98
C GLU A 100 -2.47 -1.90 2.50
N VAL A 101 -3.49 -2.23 3.30
CA VAL A 101 -3.35 -2.32 4.76
C VAL A 101 -2.44 -3.50 5.16
N GLY A 102 -2.62 -4.68 4.54
CA GLY A 102 -1.79 -5.84 4.85
C GLY A 102 -0.34 -5.68 4.39
N THR A 103 -0.11 -5.01 3.27
CA THR A 103 1.24 -4.65 2.81
C THR A 103 1.88 -3.59 3.73
N ALA A 104 1.13 -2.55 4.11
CA ALA A 104 1.61 -1.52 5.03
C ALA A 104 2.00 -2.12 6.39
N ARG A 105 1.28 -3.15 6.86
CA ARG A 105 1.63 -3.92 8.06
C ARG A 105 2.98 -4.60 7.91
N ARG A 106 3.20 -5.32 6.81
CA ARG A 106 4.48 -5.99 6.54
C ARG A 106 5.63 -5.00 6.48
N VAL A 107 5.46 -3.91 5.74
CA VAL A 107 6.48 -2.86 5.64
C VAL A 107 6.79 -2.28 7.02
N TYR A 108 5.77 -1.97 7.81
CA TYR A 108 5.96 -1.43 9.16
C TYR A 108 6.74 -2.39 10.06
N TYR A 109 6.38 -3.68 10.06
CA TYR A 109 7.07 -4.70 10.84
C TYR A 109 8.53 -4.85 10.39
N VAL A 110 8.76 -5.08 9.10
CA VAL A 110 10.09 -5.32 8.53
C VAL A 110 10.98 -4.11 8.74
N ALA A 111 10.49 -2.89 8.49
CA ALA A 111 11.25 -1.67 8.74
C ALA A 111 11.66 -1.54 10.22
N ARG A 112 10.76 -1.79 11.18
CA ARG A 112 11.14 -1.81 12.60
C ARG A 112 12.15 -2.90 12.93
N ARG A 113 12.10 -4.06 12.28
CA ARG A 113 13.08 -5.14 12.48
C ARG A 113 14.46 -4.73 11.96
N MET A 114 14.50 -4.12 10.78
CA MET A 114 15.72 -3.61 10.13
C MET A 114 16.33 -2.40 10.87
N GLN A 115 15.53 -1.59 11.58
CA GLN A 115 16.06 -0.54 12.45
C GLN A 115 16.71 -1.06 13.75
N LYS A 116 16.46 -2.34 14.10
CA LYS A 116 16.99 -2.98 15.31
C LYS A 116 18.17 -3.91 15.02
N LEU A 117 18.73 -3.84 13.82
CA LEU A 117 19.93 -4.59 13.49
C LEU A 117 21.06 -4.21 14.44
N THR A 118 21.77 -5.21 14.93
CA THR A 118 23.09 -5.04 15.53
C THR A 118 24.09 -4.55 14.50
N THR A 119 25.21 -3.99 14.94
CA THR A 119 26.30 -3.57 14.04
C THR A 119 26.77 -4.70 13.12
N ASP A 120 26.88 -5.93 13.65
CA ASP A 120 27.32 -7.10 12.89
C ASP A 120 26.28 -7.54 11.85
N GLU A 121 24.99 -7.59 12.22
CA GLU A 121 23.92 -7.87 11.27
C GLU A 121 23.88 -6.81 10.16
N ARG A 122 23.99 -5.53 10.53
CA ARG A 122 24.01 -4.42 9.57
C ARG A 122 25.17 -4.52 8.59
N SER A 123 26.39 -4.80 9.06
CA SER A 123 27.56 -5.02 8.22
C SER A 123 27.33 -6.13 7.20
N ARG A 124 26.70 -7.25 7.62
CA ARG A 124 26.40 -8.37 6.71
C ARG A 124 25.37 -8.02 5.64
N PHE A 125 24.40 -7.16 5.92
CA PHE A 125 23.50 -6.65 4.88
C PHE A 125 24.22 -5.74 3.89
N GLU A 126 25.10 -4.85 4.36
CA GLU A 126 25.91 -3.97 3.50
C GLU A 126 26.90 -4.77 2.63
N GLU A 127 27.50 -5.83 3.18
CA GLU A 127 28.31 -6.81 2.44
C GLU A 127 27.51 -7.57 1.37
N ALA A 128 26.22 -7.81 1.63
CA ALA A 128 25.28 -8.38 0.65
C ALA A 128 24.80 -7.35 -0.40
N GLY A 129 25.23 -6.09 -0.31
CA GLY A 129 24.97 -5.04 -1.29
C GLY A 129 23.80 -4.11 -0.96
N PHE A 130 23.23 -4.19 0.24
CA PHE A 130 22.14 -3.30 0.64
C PHE A 130 22.65 -1.94 1.15
N ASP A 131 22.17 -0.86 0.53
CA ASP A 131 22.34 0.52 0.97
C ASP A 131 21.17 0.97 1.85
N PHE A 132 21.51 1.59 2.97
CA PHE A 132 20.58 2.06 3.99
C PHE A 132 20.65 3.57 4.21
N ALA A 133 21.44 4.31 3.42
CA ALA A 133 21.62 5.75 3.60
C ALA A 133 20.28 6.51 3.63
N GLU A 134 19.33 6.14 2.76
CA GLU A 134 17.96 6.70 2.79
C GLU A 134 17.12 6.09 3.91
N PHE A 135 17.21 4.77 4.13
CA PHE A 135 16.44 4.04 5.14
C PHE A 135 16.64 4.61 6.55
N ASP A 136 17.87 4.95 6.91
CA ASP A 136 18.22 5.48 8.24
C ASP A 136 17.61 6.87 8.51
N THR A 137 17.11 7.54 7.47
CA THR A 137 16.44 8.84 7.60
C THR A 137 14.92 8.74 7.79
N LEU A 138 14.34 7.54 7.64
CA LEU A 138 12.89 7.34 7.61
C LEU A 138 12.36 6.67 8.88
N ASP A 139 11.20 7.16 9.33
CA ASP A 139 10.41 6.51 10.37
C ASP A 139 9.65 5.31 9.76
N PRO A 140 9.61 4.12 10.37
CA PRO A 140 8.82 3.00 9.87
C PRO A 140 7.35 3.34 9.67
N ALA A 141 6.79 4.21 10.53
CA ALA A 141 5.41 4.67 10.40
C ALA A 141 5.21 5.53 9.14
N PHE A 142 6.26 6.16 8.63
CA PHE A 142 6.21 6.85 7.34
C PHE A 142 6.12 5.85 6.17
N LEU A 143 6.91 4.76 6.19
CA LEU A 143 6.82 3.72 5.16
C LEU A 143 5.47 3.00 5.18
N ARG A 144 4.89 2.79 6.38
CA ARG A 144 3.49 2.36 6.54
C ARG A 144 2.54 3.32 5.84
N ASP A 145 2.64 4.61 6.15
CA ASP A 145 1.73 5.63 5.63
C ASP A 145 1.82 5.77 4.11
N PHE A 146 3.00 5.59 3.53
CA PHE A 146 3.19 5.47 2.09
C PHE A 146 2.49 4.23 1.53
N MET A 147 2.70 3.05 2.11
CA MET A 147 2.10 1.82 1.58
C MET A 147 0.59 1.74 1.73
N LEU A 148 0.01 2.45 2.70
CA LEU A 148 -1.43 2.64 2.77
C LEU A 148 -2.00 3.34 1.53
N VAL A 149 -1.17 4.07 0.80
CA VAL A 149 -1.58 4.88 -0.35
C VAL A 149 -0.75 4.61 -1.59
N SER A 150 -0.10 3.45 -1.69
CA SER A 150 0.78 3.13 -2.82
C SER A 150 0.02 2.81 -4.10
N HIS A 151 -1.29 2.53 -4.01
CA HIS A 151 -2.13 2.18 -5.15
C HIS A 151 -3.33 3.12 -5.33
N PRO A 152 -3.20 4.45 -5.12
CA PRO A 152 -4.34 5.38 -4.98
C PRO A 152 -5.20 5.44 -6.26
N THR A 153 -4.62 5.15 -7.42
CA THR A 153 -5.30 5.18 -8.72
C THR A 153 -5.75 3.81 -9.21
N ARG A 154 -5.56 2.75 -8.41
CA ARG A 154 -5.82 1.38 -8.85
C ARG A 154 -7.27 1.14 -9.21
N ARG A 155 -8.21 1.73 -8.46
CA ARG A 155 -9.64 1.67 -8.77
C ARG A 155 -9.94 2.20 -10.17
N GLY A 156 -9.52 3.42 -10.49
CA GLY A 156 -9.73 4.02 -11.82
C GLY A 156 -9.07 3.21 -12.95
N TRP A 157 -7.88 2.65 -12.69
CA TRP A 157 -7.22 1.74 -13.65
C TRP A 157 -8.03 0.45 -13.89
N ASP A 158 -8.52 -0.19 -12.82
CA ASP A 158 -9.34 -1.41 -12.94
C ASP A 158 -10.69 -1.10 -13.61
N GLU A 159 -11.35 0.02 -13.27
CA GLU A 159 -12.58 0.45 -13.92
C GLU A 159 -12.40 0.70 -15.42
N ARG A 160 -11.33 1.40 -15.82
CA ARG A 160 -10.98 1.58 -17.23
C ARG A 160 -10.84 0.26 -17.97
N ARG A 161 -10.07 -0.67 -17.39
CA ARG A 161 -9.78 -1.97 -18.01
C ARG A 161 -11.04 -2.83 -18.13
N LEU A 162 -11.92 -2.79 -17.13
CA LEU A 162 -13.11 -3.63 -17.06
C LEU A 162 -14.30 -3.07 -17.83
N TYR A 163 -14.39 -1.74 -17.96
CA TYR A 163 -15.56 -1.04 -18.50
C TYR A 163 -15.25 -0.14 -19.71
N GLU A 164 -14.00 -0.16 -20.20
CA GLU A 164 -13.55 0.55 -21.40
C GLU A 164 -13.76 2.08 -21.36
N LEU A 165 -13.59 2.67 -20.17
CA LEU A 165 -13.76 4.12 -19.93
C LEU A 165 -12.52 4.92 -20.37
N ASP A 166 -12.71 6.14 -20.89
CA ASP A 166 -11.63 6.98 -21.46
C ASP A 166 -11.64 8.46 -21.02
N ASP A 167 -12.04 8.75 -19.78
CA ASP A 167 -12.11 10.12 -19.24
C ASP A 167 -10.95 10.52 -18.30
N GLN A 168 -11.04 11.71 -17.70
CA GLN A 168 -10.00 12.27 -16.82
C GLN A 168 -9.83 11.54 -15.48
N ALA A 169 -10.83 10.78 -15.02
CA ALA A 169 -10.73 9.94 -13.83
C ALA A 169 -10.12 8.57 -14.15
N HIS A 170 -10.21 8.14 -15.40
CA HIS A 170 -9.80 6.84 -15.91
C HIS A 170 -8.64 6.98 -16.91
N LEU A 171 -7.52 7.52 -16.45
CA LEU A 171 -6.39 7.81 -17.33
C LEU A 171 -5.68 6.54 -17.84
N PRO A 172 -5.06 6.60 -19.04
CA PRO A 172 -4.12 5.58 -19.47
C PRO A 172 -2.83 5.57 -18.66
N GLY A 173 -2.17 4.40 -18.64
CA GLY A 173 -0.88 4.20 -17.97
C GLY A 173 -0.89 2.95 -17.10
N THR A 174 0.23 2.72 -16.41
CA THR A 174 0.30 1.73 -15.33
C THR A 174 -0.30 2.32 -14.05
N PRO A 175 -0.69 1.48 -13.06
CA PRO A 175 -1.08 1.96 -11.74
C PRO A 175 -0.02 2.86 -11.10
N GLY A 176 1.27 2.50 -11.19
CA GLY A 176 2.39 3.29 -10.65
C GLY A 176 2.54 4.66 -11.29
N GLU A 177 2.52 4.74 -12.64
CA GLU A 177 2.61 6.02 -13.36
C GLU A 177 1.42 6.94 -13.00
N SER A 178 0.23 6.36 -12.95
CA SER A 178 -0.99 7.08 -12.59
C SER A 178 -0.91 7.62 -11.14
N ALA A 179 -0.39 6.82 -10.22
CA ALA A 179 -0.22 7.19 -8.81
C ALA A 179 0.80 8.33 -8.65
N LEU A 180 1.91 8.30 -9.39
CA LEU A 180 2.91 9.38 -9.40
C LEU A 180 2.28 10.69 -9.86
N GLN A 181 1.57 10.68 -10.99
CA GLN A 181 0.89 11.88 -11.51
C GLN A 181 -0.21 12.37 -10.57
N PHE A 182 -0.92 11.44 -9.91
CA PHE A 182 -1.90 11.77 -8.88
C PHE A 182 -1.25 12.53 -7.73
N PHE A 183 -0.15 12.03 -7.17
CA PHE A 183 0.55 12.71 -6.07
C PHE A 183 1.10 14.08 -6.45
N ILE A 184 1.61 14.25 -7.67
CA ILE A 184 2.03 15.56 -8.18
C ILE A 184 0.83 16.52 -8.24
N ARG A 185 -0.29 16.08 -8.81
CA ARG A 185 -1.51 16.90 -8.95
C ARG A 185 -2.09 17.30 -7.59
N GLU A 186 -2.07 16.38 -6.63
CA GLU A 186 -2.58 16.57 -5.28
C GLU A 186 -1.56 17.24 -4.34
N SER A 187 -0.41 17.69 -4.86
CA SER A 187 0.66 18.35 -4.08
C SER A 187 1.12 17.52 -2.87
N ALA A 188 1.15 16.20 -3.02
CA ALA A 188 1.60 15.31 -1.96
C ALA A 188 3.10 15.50 -1.69
N PRO A 189 3.57 15.28 -0.45
CA PRO A 189 4.99 15.35 -0.09
C PRO A 189 5.87 14.64 -1.12
N GLU A 190 6.93 15.33 -1.58
CA GLU A 190 7.83 14.86 -2.65
C GLU A 190 8.34 13.43 -2.40
N ILE A 191 8.58 13.10 -1.14
CA ILE A 191 9.03 11.77 -0.74
C ILE A 191 8.07 10.64 -1.16
N PHE A 192 6.76 10.86 -1.25
CA PHE A 192 5.83 9.84 -1.76
C PHE A 192 6.01 9.60 -3.26
N GLN A 193 6.32 10.64 -4.02
CA GLN A 193 6.65 10.54 -5.44
C GLN A 193 7.92 9.69 -5.63
N ARG A 194 8.92 9.91 -4.77
CA ARG A 194 10.17 9.14 -4.79
C ARG A 194 10.01 7.68 -4.40
N LEU A 195 9.01 7.29 -3.62
CA LEU A 195 8.84 5.90 -3.16
C LEU A 195 8.08 5.00 -4.16
N ILE A 196 7.37 5.57 -5.15
CA ILE A 196 6.69 4.81 -6.22
C ILE A 196 7.69 4.15 -7.20
N ARG A 197 8.96 4.54 -7.16
CA ARG A 197 10.01 4.18 -8.14
C ARG A 197 10.33 2.68 -8.28
N VAL A 198 9.77 1.78 -7.48
CA VAL A 198 10.08 0.33 -7.54
C VAL A 198 9.82 -0.24 -8.94
N GLU A 199 8.68 0.09 -9.55
CA GLU A 199 8.37 -0.35 -10.92
C GLU A 199 9.30 0.31 -11.96
N ASP A 200 9.61 1.59 -11.79
CA ASP A 200 10.54 2.33 -12.67
C ASP A 200 11.96 1.77 -12.59
N HIS A 201 12.43 1.43 -11.39
CA HIS A 201 13.73 0.79 -11.16
C HIS A 201 13.80 -0.58 -11.84
N ALA A 202 12.75 -1.39 -11.71
CA ALA A 202 12.68 -2.66 -12.42
C ALA A 202 12.71 -2.43 -13.94
N GLY A 203 12.01 -1.42 -14.45
CA GLY A 203 12.02 -1.05 -15.87
C GLY A 203 13.41 -0.64 -16.35
N HIS A 204 14.13 0.17 -15.57
CA HIS A 204 15.49 0.58 -15.87
C HIS A 204 16.46 -0.62 -15.91
N LEU A 205 16.41 -1.49 -14.90
CA LEU A 205 17.24 -2.70 -14.85
C LEU A 205 16.94 -3.66 -16.02
N ALA A 206 15.69 -3.74 -16.48
CA ALA A 206 15.33 -4.52 -17.67
C ALA A 206 16.04 -3.98 -18.92
N VAL A 207 16.17 -2.66 -19.05
CA VAL A 207 16.86 -2.01 -20.18
C VAL A 207 18.38 -2.19 -20.12
N GLU A 208 18.99 -2.19 -18.93
CA GLU A 208 20.44 -2.32 -18.76
C GLU A 208 20.99 -3.74 -19.04
N GLY A 209 20.12 -4.75 -19.11
CA GLY A 209 20.51 -6.14 -19.30
C GLY A 209 20.99 -6.81 -18.00
N PRO A 210 21.60 -8.02 -18.06
CA PRO A 210 21.67 -8.94 -16.92
C PRO A 210 22.71 -8.59 -15.81
N ARG A 211 22.97 -7.31 -15.52
CA ARG A 211 23.84 -6.93 -14.40
C ARG A 211 23.01 -6.49 -13.20
N GLY A 212 22.85 -7.42 -12.26
CA GLY A 212 22.27 -7.16 -10.93
C GLY A 212 20.75 -7.10 -10.93
N HIS A 213 20.09 -8.26 -10.96
CA HIS A 213 18.62 -8.36 -10.86
C HIS A 213 18.11 -8.20 -9.41
N HIS A 214 18.62 -7.22 -8.66
CA HIS A 214 18.10 -6.91 -7.33
C HIS A 214 18.19 -5.41 -7.05
N PHE A 215 17.32 -4.91 -6.17
CA PHE A 215 17.39 -3.54 -5.70
C PHE A 215 18.44 -3.38 -4.60
N PRO A 216 19.47 -2.53 -4.79
CA PRO A 216 20.49 -2.30 -3.77
C PRO A 216 19.97 -1.42 -2.64
N ASN A 217 18.97 -0.57 -2.85
CA ASN A 217 18.39 0.24 -1.78
C ASN A 217 17.52 -0.65 -0.87
N ALA A 218 17.78 -0.63 0.44
CA ALA A 218 17.06 -1.42 1.43
C ALA A 218 15.55 -1.10 1.46
N ILE A 219 15.15 0.16 1.25
CA ILE A 219 13.74 0.54 1.17
C ILE A 219 13.08 -0.18 0.01
N ASP A 220 13.67 -0.13 -1.19
CA ASP A 220 13.10 -0.75 -2.38
C ASP A 220 12.99 -2.27 -2.20
N GLY A 221 13.97 -2.91 -1.55
CA GLY A 221 13.91 -4.33 -1.18
C GLY A 221 12.75 -4.65 -0.23
N ILE A 222 12.57 -3.86 0.83
CA ILE A 222 11.46 -3.98 1.78
C ILE A 222 10.11 -3.82 1.08
N LEU A 223 9.93 -2.73 0.33
CA LEU A 223 8.68 -2.41 -0.36
C LEU A 223 8.31 -3.51 -1.35
N THR A 224 9.27 -3.95 -2.16
CA THR A 224 9.09 -5.02 -3.15
C THR A 224 8.66 -6.32 -2.46
N TRP A 225 9.42 -6.79 -1.48
CA TRP A 225 9.08 -8.06 -0.81
C TRP A 225 7.71 -7.99 -0.11
N CYS A 226 7.41 -6.88 0.56
CA CYS A 226 6.15 -6.74 1.29
C CYS A 226 4.94 -6.71 0.35
N ASP A 227 5.02 -5.94 -0.75
CA ASP A 227 3.90 -5.77 -1.69
C ASP A 227 3.58 -7.07 -2.43
N TRP A 228 4.59 -7.88 -2.74
CA TRP A 228 4.39 -9.15 -3.43
C TRP A 228 4.13 -10.35 -2.50
N THR A 229 4.25 -10.20 -1.18
CA THR A 229 3.94 -11.27 -0.21
C THR A 229 2.59 -11.09 0.50
N TYR A 230 1.80 -10.11 0.09
CA TYR A 230 0.41 -9.95 0.50
C TYR A 230 -0.48 -9.70 -0.71
N GLY A 231 -1.68 -10.27 -0.69
CA GLY A 231 -2.74 -9.95 -1.65
C GLY A 231 -4.01 -9.62 -0.89
N GLN A 232 -4.92 -10.59 -0.82
CA GLN A 232 -6.01 -10.57 0.17
C GLN A 232 -5.65 -11.28 1.48
N ARG A 233 -4.52 -11.98 1.46
CA ARG A 233 -3.95 -12.82 2.50
C ARG A 233 -2.46 -13.00 2.21
N PRO A 234 -1.65 -13.46 3.18
CA PRO A 234 -0.26 -13.85 2.95
C PRO A 234 -0.09 -14.79 1.75
N VAL A 235 0.93 -14.54 0.93
CA VAL A 235 1.31 -15.39 -0.20
C VAL A 235 2.82 -15.43 -0.33
N GLU A 236 3.39 -16.58 -0.65
CA GLU A 236 4.82 -16.70 -0.95
C GLU A 236 5.13 -16.11 -2.33
N LEU A 237 6.33 -15.53 -2.49
CA LEU A 237 6.75 -14.89 -3.75
C LEU A 237 6.66 -15.84 -4.95
N GLY A 238 7.16 -17.07 -4.83
CA GLY A 238 7.23 -18.02 -5.93
C GLY A 238 5.84 -18.29 -6.56
N PRO A 239 4.87 -18.81 -5.79
CA PRO A 239 3.49 -18.99 -6.26
C PRO A 239 2.85 -17.70 -6.78
N ARG A 240 3.12 -16.55 -6.13
CA ARG A 240 2.58 -15.25 -6.55
C ARG A 240 3.06 -14.86 -7.95
N PHE A 241 4.36 -14.93 -8.21
CA PHE A 241 4.93 -14.55 -9.50
C PHE A 241 4.60 -15.54 -10.62
N VAL A 242 4.41 -16.83 -10.31
CA VAL A 242 3.83 -17.79 -11.28
C VAL A 242 2.44 -17.33 -11.71
N ALA A 243 1.55 -17.05 -10.76
CA ALA A 243 0.19 -16.59 -11.06
C ALA A 243 0.16 -15.24 -11.80
N LEU A 244 1.07 -14.31 -11.47
CA LEU A 244 1.18 -13.02 -12.16
C LEU A 244 1.60 -13.19 -13.61
N ARG A 245 2.61 -14.02 -13.90
CA ARG A 245 3.02 -14.30 -15.28
C ARG A 245 1.91 -14.94 -16.10
N GLU A 246 1.01 -15.70 -15.48
CA GLU A 246 -0.17 -16.26 -16.16
C GLU A 246 -1.25 -15.19 -16.42
N ALA A 247 -1.54 -14.36 -15.42
CA ALA A 247 -2.67 -13.42 -15.45
C ALA A 247 -2.36 -12.06 -16.10
N ARG A 248 -1.11 -11.58 -16.04
CA ARG A 248 -0.69 -10.23 -16.45
C ARG A 248 0.25 -10.26 -17.66
N LYS A 249 -0.29 -10.74 -18.79
CA LYS A 249 0.44 -10.77 -20.08
C LYS A 249 0.75 -9.38 -20.63
N ASP A 250 0.12 -8.34 -20.07
CA ASP A 250 0.38 -6.93 -20.34
C ASP A 250 1.68 -6.42 -19.70
N ILE A 251 2.23 -7.12 -18.69
CA ILE A 251 3.49 -6.74 -18.05
C ILE A 251 4.65 -7.50 -18.75
N PRO A 252 5.76 -6.83 -19.11
CA PRO A 252 6.95 -7.49 -19.62
C PRO A 252 7.48 -8.56 -18.66
N GLY A 253 7.78 -9.76 -19.17
CA GLY A 253 8.25 -10.89 -18.36
C GLY A 253 9.54 -10.57 -17.59
N GLU A 254 10.47 -9.85 -18.22
CA GLU A 254 11.73 -9.41 -17.59
C GLU A 254 11.50 -8.52 -16.37
N LEU A 255 10.46 -7.67 -16.39
CA LEU A 255 10.09 -6.85 -15.25
C LEU A 255 9.66 -7.72 -14.06
N LEU A 256 8.81 -8.72 -14.32
CA LEU A 256 8.36 -9.67 -13.31
C LEU A 256 9.53 -10.51 -12.78
N ASP A 257 10.48 -10.88 -13.63
CA ASP A 257 11.67 -11.62 -13.23
C ASP A 257 12.57 -10.78 -12.31
N ILE A 258 12.75 -9.49 -12.59
CA ILE A 258 13.52 -8.56 -11.75
C ILE A 258 12.84 -8.34 -10.39
N LEU A 259 11.52 -8.12 -10.38
CA LEU A 259 10.78 -7.93 -9.13
C LEU A 259 10.80 -9.20 -8.28
N GLU A 260 10.65 -10.39 -8.88
CA GLU A 260 10.75 -11.66 -8.17
C GLU A 260 12.16 -11.87 -7.62
N ALA A 261 13.19 -11.66 -8.43
CA ALA A 261 14.59 -11.82 -8.01
C ALA A 261 14.96 -10.85 -6.90
N SER A 262 14.51 -9.58 -6.99
CA SER A 262 14.72 -8.57 -5.95
C SER A 262 14.07 -8.96 -4.63
N GLY A 263 12.80 -9.38 -4.67
CA GLY A 263 12.09 -9.84 -3.48
C GLY A 263 12.73 -11.08 -2.85
N ARG A 264 13.13 -12.07 -3.67
CA ARG A 264 13.81 -13.29 -3.20
C ARG A 264 15.18 -13.00 -2.62
N ASN A 265 15.95 -12.08 -3.23
CA ASN A 265 17.25 -11.68 -2.72
C ASN A 265 17.10 -11.04 -1.33
N PHE A 266 16.17 -10.09 -1.19
CA PHE A 266 15.89 -9.48 0.10
C PHE A 266 15.47 -10.52 1.16
N GLU A 267 14.52 -11.39 0.85
CA GLU A 267 14.08 -12.46 1.76
C GLU A 267 15.22 -13.38 2.17
N ALA A 268 16.02 -13.85 1.21
CA ALA A 268 17.15 -14.73 1.46
C ALA A 268 18.19 -14.08 2.36
N THR A 269 18.57 -12.82 2.07
CA THR A 269 19.53 -12.08 2.90
C THR A 269 18.98 -11.85 4.31
N VAL A 270 17.71 -11.48 4.46
CA VAL A 270 17.12 -11.30 5.80
C VAL A 270 17.14 -12.61 6.59
N ASN A 271 16.71 -13.70 5.97
CA ASN A 271 16.70 -15.03 6.60
C ASN A 271 18.10 -15.49 6.98
N GLU A 272 19.10 -15.27 6.12
CA GLU A 272 20.49 -15.63 6.38
C GLU A 272 21.14 -14.75 7.45
N VAL A 273 20.93 -13.44 7.41
CA VAL A 273 21.57 -12.53 8.37
C VAL A 273 20.97 -12.71 9.75
N LEU A 274 19.64 -12.74 9.84
CA LEU A 274 18.91 -12.81 11.10
C LEU A 274 18.66 -14.24 11.59
N GLN A 275 19.05 -15.26 10.82
CA GLN A 275 18.82 -16.68 11.12
C GLN A 275 17.34 -16.96 11.40
N THR A 276 16.48 -16.49 10.49
CA THR A 276 15.02 -16.55 10.64
C THR A 276 14.31 -17.06 9.39
N ASN A 277 12.99 -17.21 9.48
CA ASN A 277 12.07 -17.29 8.37
C ASN A 277 11.13 -16.07 8.43
N LEU A 278 11.51 -15.01 7.71
CA LEU A 278 10.81 -13.73 7.69
C LEU A 278 9.35 -13.86 7.27
N TYR A 279 9.06 -14.71 6.27
CA TYR A 279 7.69 -14.93 5.81
C TYR A 279 6.82 -15.54 6.92
N GLN A 280 7.36 -16.55 7.63
CA GLN A 280 6.68 -17.17 8.77
C GLN A 280 6.52 -16.19 9.94
N GLU A 281 7.56 -15.46 10.31
CA GLU A 281 7.50 -14.43 11.36
C GLU A 281 6.40 -13.40 11.08
N MET A 282 6.25 -12.97 9.82
CA MET A 282 5.21 -12.03 9.43
C MET A 282 3.80 -12.61 9.55
N GLN A 283 3.61 -13.89 9.24
CA GLN A 283 2.32 -14.56 9.41
C GLN A 283 1.95 -14.67 10.89
N GLU A 284 2.92 -14.96 11.75
CA GLU A 284 2.71 -15.17 13.19
C GLU A 284 2.67 -13.86 13.99
N ALA A 285 3.17 -12.76 13.42
CA ALA A 285 3.19 -11.48 14.09
C ALA A 285 1.75 -11.05 14.47
N PRO A 286 1.56 -10.42 15.65
CA PRO A 286 0.26 -9.93 16.07
C PRO A 286 -0.26 -8.83 15.13
N PRO A 287 -1.58 -8.56 15.15
CA PRO A 287 -2.16 -7.44 14.43
C PRO A 287 -1.71 -6.14 15.09
N GLU A 288 -1.43 -5.11 14.31
CA GLU A 288 -1.12 -3.80 14.84
C GLU A 288 -2.42 -3.02 15.14
N PRO A 289 -2.50 -2.24 16.25
CA PRO A 289 -3.73 -1.52 16.60
C PRO A 289 -4.27 -0.60 15.50
N TRP A 290 -3.36 0.05 14.75
CA TRP A 290 -3.73 0.97 13.67
C TRP A 290 -4.42 0.27 12.51
N GLU A 291 -4.14 -1.01 12.27
CA GLU A 291 -4.77 -1.78 11.18
C GLU A 291 -6.28 -1.90 11.40
N LEU A 292 -6.66 -2.19 12.64
CA LEU A 292 -8.06 -2.28 13.01
C LEU A 292 -8.75 -0.92 12.94
N GLU A 293 -8.07 0.16 13.33
CA GLU A 293 -8.60 1.52 13.19
C GLU A 293 -8.89 1.88 11.73
N VAL A 294 -7.96 1.59 10.81
CA VAL A 294 -8.15 1.86 9.37
C VAL A 294 -9.28 1.01 8.79
N ARG A 295 -9.33 -0.30 9.12
CA ARG A 295 -10.41 -1.18 8.67
C ARG A 295 -11.78 -0.78 9.22
N ARG A 296 -11.86 -0.36 10.50
CA ARG A 296 -13.09 0.20 11.08
C ARG A 296 -13.55 1.45 10.33
N ALA A 297 -12.61 2.35 10.03
CA ALA A 297 -12.93 3.57 9.30
C ALA A 297 -13.38 3.31 7.85
N TYR A 298 -12.84 2.27 7.20
CA TYR A 298 -13.31 1.88 5.85
C TYR A 298 -14.77 1.43 5.83
N VAL A 299 -15.14 0.57 6.78
CA VAL A 299 -16.46 -0.07 6.78
C VAL A 299 -17.55 0.82 7.36
N ALA A 300 -17.17 1.77 8.21
CA ALA A 300 -18.10 2.62 8.97
C ALA A 300 -19.16 3.32 8.09
N PRO A 301 -18.80 4.04 7.01
CA PRO A 301 -19.78 4.81 6.22
C PRO A 301 -20.79 3.94 5.49
N SER A 302 -20.38 2.74 5.05
CA SER A 302 -21.25 1.84 4.29
C SER A 302 -22.09 0.90 5.16
N GLY A 303 -21.83 0.87 6.48
CA GLY A 303 -22.50 -0.03 7.41
C GLY A 303 -22.22 -1.51 7.15
N ILE A 304 -21.18 -1.84 6.38
CA ILE A 304 -20.67 -3.22 6.30
C ILE A 304 -19.89 -3.53 7.57
N THR A 305 -19.75 -4.81 7.91
CA THR A 305 -18.90 -5.20 9.03
C THR A 305 -17.49 -5.53 8.56
N ILE A 306 -16.53 -5.54 9.48
CA ILE A 306 -15.16 -5.98 9.18
C ILE A 306 -15.15 -7.43 8.72
N ALA A 307 -15.98 -8.31 9.28
CA ALA A 307 -16.04 -9.70 8.87
C ALA A 307 -16.59 -9.88 7.44
N GLU A 308 -17.53 -9.04 7.01
CA GLU A 308 -18.02 -9.02 5.64
C GLU A 308 -16.94 -8.53 4.66
N ALA A 309 -16.27 -7.45 5.03
CA ALA A 309 -15.25 -6.83 4.20
C ALA A 309 -13.95 -7.65 4.13
N PHE A 310 -13.49 -8.21 5.25
CA PHE A 310 -12.17 -8.81 5.42
C PHE A 310 -12.26 -10.16 6.14
N PRO A 311 -12.95 -11.17 5.56
CA PRO A 311 -13.22 -12.43 6.25
C PRO A 311 -11.95 -13.20 6.64
N PHE A 312 -10.90 -13.17 5.80
CA PHE A 312 -9.62 -13.80 6.11
C PHE A 312 -8.92 -13.15 7.30
N TYR A 313 -9.01 -11.83 7.43
CA TYR A 313 -8.40 -11.09 8.52
C TYR A 313 -8.99 -11.48 9.89
N VAL A 314 -10.32 -11.59 9.98
CA VAL A 314 -11.01 -11.92 11.24
C VAL A 314 -11.09 -13.42 11.51
N GLY A 315 -11.18 -14.24 10.46
CA GLY A 315 -11.37 -15.70 10.56
C GLY A 315 -10.06 -16.47 10.67
N ASP A 316 -9.12 -16.19 9.77
CA ASP A 316 -7.93 -17.02 9.57
C ASP A 316 -6.68 -16.38 10.19
N GLU A 317 -6.45 -15.08 9.94
CA GLU A 317 -5.26 -14.37 10.42
C GLU A 317 -5.36 -14.01 11.90
N TYR A 318 -6.49 -13.43 12.34
CA TYR A 318 -6.66 -12.92 13.70
C TYR A 318 -8.02 -13.30 14.31
N PRO A 319 -8.22 -14.59 14.65
CA PRO A 319 -9.44 -15.03 15.30
C PRO A 319 -9.61 -14.30 16.64
N GLY A 320 -10.76 -13.64 16.81
CA GLY A 320 -11.15 -12.94 18.04
C GLY A 320 -11.01 -11.42 18.01
N ILE A 321 -10.53 -10.83 16.92
CA ILE A 321 -10.76 -9.39 16.67
C ILE A 321 -12.27 -9.17 16.47
N GLU A 322 -12.81 -8.10 17.06
CA GLU A 322 -14.24 -7.77 16.92
C GLU A 322 -14.66 -7.74 15.45
N ALA A 323 -15.65 -8.59 15.13
CA ALA A 323 -16.22 -8.74 13.81
C ALA A 323 -17.18 -7.61 13.43
N SER A 324 -17.53 -6.74 14.39
CA SER A 324 -18.63 -5.77 14.34
C SER A 324 -18.30 -4.54 13.52
#